data_AF-A0A0N4ZHC3-F1
#
_entry.id   AF-A0A0N4ZHC3-F1
#
_cell.length_a   1.000
_cell.length_b   1.000
_cell.length_c   1.000
_cell.angle_alpha   90.00
_cell.angle_beta   90.00
_cell.angle_gamma   90.00
#
_symmetry.space_group_name_H-M   'P 1'
#
loop_
_entity.id
_entity.type
_entity.pdbx_description
1 polymer ?
#
loop_
_entity_poly.entity_id
_entity_poly.type
_entity_poly.pdbx_seq_one_letter_code
_entity_poly.pdbx_strand_id
1 'polypeptide(L)' 'AQMSAKSIPQIACVMGSCTAGGAYVPAMSDETVIVREQGTIFLAGPPLVKAATGEVISA' A
#
# COMPACT_ATOMS: atom_id res chain seq x y z
N ALA A 1 4.30 6.54 12.41
CA ALA A 1 3.62 7.70 13.04
C ALA A 1 4.51 8.54 13.97
N GLN A 2 5.35 7.97 14.84
CA GLN A 2 6.11 8.76 15.84
C GLN A 2 7.02 9.86 15.24
N MET A 3 7.60 9.64 14.05
CA MET A 3 8.41 10.64 13.35
C MET A 3 7.55 11.79 12.80
N SER A 4 6.47 11.48 12.09
CA SER A 4 5.48 12.48 11.62
C SER A 4 4.92 13.30 12.78
N ALA A 5 4.60 12.69 13.93
CA ALA A 5 4.16 13.40 15.14
C ALA A 5 5.20 14.39 15.71
N LYS A 6 6.49 14.17 15.44
CA LYS A 6 7.59 15.09 15.76
C LYS A 6 7.87 16.10 14.63
N SER A 7 6.94 16.27 13.70
CA SER A 7 7.08 17.11 12.50
C SER A 7 8.26 16.70 11.60
N ILE A 8 8.60 15.41 11.55
CA ILE A 8 9.58 14.86 10.60
C ILE A 8 8.79 14.26 9.42
N PRO A 9 8.80 14.89 8.23
CA PRO A 9 7.99 14.44 7.10
C PRO A 9 8.32 13.03 6.66
N GLN A 10 7.30 12.21 6.44
CA GLN A 10 7.38 10.86 5.91
C GLN A 10 6.79 10.85 4.50
N ILE A 11 7.60 10.52 3.49
CA ILE A 11 7.18 10.52 2.09
C ILE A 11 7.43 9.14 1.50
N ALA A 12 6.44 8.57 0.82
CA ALA A 12 6.55 7.28 0.14
C ALA A 12 6.35 7.38 -1.38
N CYS A 13 7.15 6.63 -2.13
CA CYS A 13 6.99 6.44 -3.57
C CYS A 13 6.73 4.95 -3.88
N VAL A 14 5.51 4.64 -4.31
CA VAL A 14 5.10 3.27 -4.67
C VAL A 14 5.38 3.04 -6.16
N MET A 15 6.47 2.32 -6.41
CA MET A 15 6.99 2.02 -7.77
C MET A 15 6.70 0.57 -8.22
N GLY A 16 5.86 -0.15 -7.48
CA GLY A 16 5.53 -1.55 -7.73
C GLY A 16 4.52 -2.08 -6.71
N SER A 17 4.55 -3.39 -6.44
CA SER A 17 3.59 -4.02 -5.52
C SER A 17 3.92 -3.76 -4.05
N CYS A 18 2.90 -3.39 -3.29
CA CYS A 18 2.95 -3.09 -1.86
C CYS A 18 1.80 -3.81 -1.14
N THR A 19 2.08 -5.00 -0.57
CA THR A 19 1.06 -5.93 -0.06
C THR A 19 1.14 -6.15 1.45
N ALA A 20 0.00 -6.51 2.06
CA ALA A 20 -0.13 -6.88 3.47
C ALA A 20 0.43 -5.80 4.41
N GLY A 21 1.37 -6.15 5.28
CA GLY A 21 2.01 -5.19 6.18
C GLY A 21 2.76 -4.06 5.44
N GLY A 22 3.21 -4.32 4.21
CA GLY A 22 3.85 -3.33 3.36
C GLY A 22 2.93 -2.16 3.03
N ALA A 23 1.62 -2.40 2.88
CA ALA A 23 0.64 -1.37 2.54
C ALA A 23 0.58 -0.22 3.57
N TYR A 24 1.03 -0.45 4.81
CA TYR A 24 1.13 0.59 5.82
C TYR A 24 2.26 1.59 5.58
N VAL A 25 3.26 1.28 4.75
CA VAL A 25 4.33 2.23 4.42
C VAL A 25 3.75 3.46 3.70
N PRO A 26 3.09 3.33 2.53
CA PRO A 26 2.43 4.47 1.91
C PRO A 26 1.23 4.96 2.73
N ALA A 27 0.42 4.07 3.31
CA ALA A 27 -0.79 4.49 4.03
C ALA A 27 -0.51 5.29 5.32
N MET A 28 0.68 5.17 5.93
CA MET A 28 1.10 5.95 7.10
C MET A 28 2.15 7.03 6.79
N SER A 29 2.45 7.26 5.52
CA SER A 29 3.28 8.40 5.09
C SER A 29 2.42 9.66 4.99
N ASP A 30 3.01 10.81 5.28
CA ASP A 30 2.32 12.11 5.23
C ASP A 30 1.96 12.48 3.78
N GLU A 31 2.84 12.13 2.84
CA GLU A 31 2.59 12.21 1.40
C GLU A 31 2.97 10.90 0.71
N THR A 32 2.18 10.52 -0.29
CA THR A 32 2.42 9.32 -1.09
C THR A 32 2.25 9.60 -2.57
N VAL A 33 3.23 9.15 -3.36
CA VAL A 33 3.17 9.11 -4.82
C VAL A 33 3.08 7.66 -5.28
N ILE A 34 2.25 7.41 -6.28
CA ILE A 34 2.09 6.08 -6.89
C ILE A 34 2.26 6.17 -8.41
N VAL A 35 3.06 5.27 -8.97
CA VAL A 35 3.20 5.17 -10.43
C VAL A 35 1.95 4.51 -10.99
N ARG A 36 1.20 5.25 -11.81
CA ARG A 36 0.00 4.73 -12.49
C ARG A 36 0.32 3.46 -13.27
N GLU A 37 -0.60 2.49 -13.27
CA GLU A 37 -0.50 1.21 -14.00
C GLU A 37 0.67 0.29 -13.59
N GLN A 38 1.44 0.67 -12.55
CA GLN A 38 2.59 -0.10 -12.06
C GLN A 38 2.53 -0.31 -10.54
N GLY A 39 2.19 0.74 -9.80
CA GLY A 39 2.06 0.71 -8.36
C GLY A 39 0.73 0.10 -7.93
N THR A 40 0.78 -0.83 -6.97
CA THR A 40 -0.41 -1.44 -6.38
C THR A 40 -0.29 -1.46 -4.86
N ILE A 41 -1.35 -1.08 -4.13
CA ILE A 41 -1.37 -1.10 -2.66
C ILE A 41 -2.60 -1.88 -2.19
N PHE A 42 -2.38 -2.93 -1.40
CA PHE A 42 -3.50 -3.70 -0.82
C PHE A 42 -3.11 -4.39 0.50
N LEU A 43 -4.03 -4.40 1.46
CA LEU A 43 -3.88 -5.22 2.68
C LEU A 43 -4.03 -6.71 2.37
N ALA A 44 -4.91 -7.05 1.42
CA ALA A 44 -5.11 -8.40 0.93
C ALA A 44 -5.05 -8.36 -0.60
N GLY A 45 -4.00 -8.96 -1.17
CA GLY A 45 -3.89 -9.06 -2.64
C GLY A 45 -4.94 -10.01 -3.25
N PRO A 46 -5.08 -10.03 -4.58
CA PRO A 46 -6.06 -10.86 -5.28
C PRO A 46 -6.08 -12.35 -4.87
N PRO A 47 -4.94 -13.02 -4.61
CA PRO A 47 -4.95 -14.42 -4.15
C PRO A 47 -5.68 -14.60 -2.81
N LEU A 48 -5.55 -13.63 -1.89
CA LEU A 48 -6.16 -13.71 -0.56
C LEU A 48 -7.65 -13.37 -0.61
N VAL A 49 -8.05 -12.39 -1.42
CA VAL A 49 -9.47 -12.09 -1.67
C VAL A 49 -10.18 -13.30 -2.26
N LYS A 50 -9.57 -13.95 -3.26
CA LYS A 50 -10.10 -15.19 -3.85
C LYS A 50 -10.22 -16.32 -2.84
N ALA A 51 -9.21 -16.51 -1.99
CA ALA A 51 -9.23 -17.57 -0.98
C ALA A 51 -10.32 -17.34 0.09
N ALA A 52 -10.57 -16.09 0.47
CA ALA A 52 -11.52 -15.75 1.53
C ALA A 52 -12.97 -15.65 1.05
N THR A 53 -13.20 -15.18 -0.18
CA THR A 53 -14.55 -14.81 -0.67
C THR A 53 -14.95 -15.52 -1.97
N GLY A 54 -14.01 -16.14 -2.69
CA GLY A 54 -14.22 -16.67 -4.03
C GLY A 54 -14.17 -15.62 -5.16
N GLU A 55 -14.08 -14.33 -4.83
CA GLU A 55 -14.04 -13.24 -5.80
C GLU A 55 -12.73 -13.24 -6.60
N VAL A 56 -12.82 -13.08 -7.93
CA VAL A 56 -11.67 -13.04 -8.85
C VAL A 56 -11.48 -11.62 -9.38
N ILE A 57 -10.41 -10.97 -8.93
CA ILE A 57 -10.05 -9.59 -9.28
C ILE A 57 -8.60 -9.52 -9.77
N SER A 58 -8.26 -8.46 -10.50
CA SER A 58 -6.87 -8.12 -10.85
C SER A 58 -6.22 -7.24 -9.77
N ALA A 59 -4.88 -7.19 -9.78
CA ALA A 59 -4.09 -6.25 -8.98
C ALA A 59 -4.08 -4.86 -9.61
#